data_AF-A0A2D8FQP3-F1
#
_entry.id   AF-A0A2D8FQP3-F1
#
_cell.length_a   1.000
_cell.length_b   1.000
_cell.length_c   1.000
_cell.angle_alpha   90.00
_cell.angle_beta   90.00
_cell.angle_gamma   90.00
#
_symmetry.space_group_name_H-M   'P 1'
#
loop_
_entity.id
_entity.type
_entity.pdbx_description
1 polymer ?
#
loop_
_entity_poly.entity_id
_entity_poly.type
_entity_poly.pdbx_seq_one_letter_code
_entity_poly.pdbx_strand_id
1 'polypeptide(L)'
;MADTTHPISLDAALAFHTLDDGGLSAPVPGHFSNGPSGLPPEKGFPFGGLLAALCAQAMRQGLSLTAPLRTLSVQYLSAARFGEQVAF
;
A
#
# COMPACT_ATOMS: atom_id res chain seq x y z
N MET A 1 12.46 -5.21 -10.92
CA MET A 1 12.92 -3.97 -10.26
C MET A 1 11.77 -2.99 -10.29
N ALA A 2 11.31 -2.49 -9.15
CA ALA A 2 10.36 -1.39 -9.14
C ALA A 2 11.08 -0.14 -9.65
N ASP A 3 10.61 0.45 -10.75
CA ASP A 3 11.09 1.76 -11.18
C ASP A 3 10.75 2.76 -10.08
N THR A 4 11.76 3.43 -9.52
CA THR A 4 11.61 4.48 -8.50
C THR A 4 12.14 5.82 -8.97
N THR A 5 12.45 5.94 -10.27
CA THR A 5 13.12 7.11 -10.86
C THR A 5 12.18 8.30 -10.98
N HIS A 6 10.87 8.05 -11.06
CA HIS A 6 9.84 9.07 -11.17
C HIS A 6 8.87 9.00 -9.99
N PRO A 7 8.58 10.11 -9.30
CA PRO A 7 7.62 10.09 -8.20
C PRO A 7 6.22 9.72 -8.70
N ILE A 8 5.50 8.92 -7.92
CA ILE A 8 4.08 8.61 -8.14
C ILE A 8 3.22 9.42 -7.18
N SER A 9 1.96 9.67 -7.56
CA SER A 9 0.99 10.29 -6.65
C SER A 9 0.54 9.30 -5.57
N LEU A 10 0.06 9.85 -4.44
CA LEU A 10 -0.56 9.02 -3.40
C LEU A 10 -1.81 8.32 -3.92
N ASP A 11 -2.63 8.99 -4.72
CA ASP A 11 -3.83 8.38 -5.32
C ASP A 11 -3.48 7.16 -6.18
N ALA A 12 -2.39 7.23 -6.96
CA ALA A 12 -1.91 6.10 -7.74
C ALA A 12 -1.41 4.96 -6.85
N ALA A 13 -0.74 5.27 -5.73
CA ALA A 13 -0.27 4.28 -4.77
C ALA A 13 -1.40 3.62 -3.95
N LEU A 14 -2.58 4.23 -3.90
CA LEU A 14 -3.77 3.75 -3.18
C LEU A 14 -4.85 3.16 -4.11
N ALA A 15 -4.54 2.98 -5.39
CA ALA A 15 -5.45 2.38 -6.35
C ALA A 15 -5.49 0.85 -6.19
N PHE A 16 -6.71 0.29 -6.21
CA PHE A 16 -6.94 -1.15 -6.09
C PHE A 16 -7.37 -1.78 -7.42
N HIS A 17 -6.99 -3.02 -7.61
CA HIS A 17 -7.60 -3.95 -8.54
C HIS A 17 -8.59 -4.84 -7.80
N THR A 18 -9.79 -4.98 -8.35
CA THR A 18 -10.77 -5.95 -7.85
C THR A 18 -10.41 -7.36 -8.32
N LEU A 19 -10.37 -8.31 -7.40
CA LEU A 19 -10.14 -9.73 -7.64
C LEU A 19 -11.44 -10.43 -8.06
N ASP A 20 -11.33 -11.65 -8.58
CA ASP A 20 -12.49 -12.42 -9.09
C ASP A 20 -13.55 -12.72 -8.00
N ASP A 21 -13.13 -12.80 -6.73
CA ASP A 21 -14.01 -12.99 -5.58
C ASP A 21 -14.56 -11.68 -5.00
N GLY A 22 -14.25 -10.55 -5.63
CA GLY A 22 -14.62 -9.20 -5.17
C GLY A 22 -13.64 -8.60 -4.16
N GLY A 23 -12.59 -9.31 -3.76
CA GLY A 23 -11.53 -8.77 -2.91
C GLY A 23 -10.77 -7.61 -3.56
N LEU A 24 -10.09 -6.80 -2.76
CA LEU A 24 -9.27 -5.69 -3.26
C LEU A 24 -7.79 -6.07 -3.18
N SER A 25 -7.02 -5.75 -4.22
CA SER A 25 -5.57 -5.95 -4.24
C SER A 25 -4.84 -4.70 -4.72
N ALA A 26 -3.71 -4.40 -4.12
CA ALA A 26 -2.84 -3.31 -4.56
C ALA A 26 -1.37 -3.74 -4.54
N PRO A 27 -0.57 -3.30 -5.52
CA PRO A 27 0.86 -3.56 -5.50
C PRO A 27 1.51 -2.67 -4.44
N VAL A 28 2.59 -3.14 -3.82
CA VAL A 28 3.38 -2.32 -2.89
C VAL A 28 4.51 -1.60 -3.64
N PRO A 29 4.39 -0.30 -3.96
CA PRO A 29 5.39 0.41 -4.73
C PRO A 29 6.70 0.62 -3.96
N GLY A 30 7.83 0.44 -4.64
CA GLY A 30 9.17 0.73 -4.10
C GLY A 30 9.39 2.21 -3.73
N HIS A 31 8.61 3.12 -4.32
CA HIS A 31 8.65 4.58 -4.06
C HIS A 31 8.44 4.94 -2.59
N PHE A 32 7.76 4.08 -1.83
CA PHE A 32 7.48 4.26 -0.42
C PHE A 32 8.32 3.31 0.44
N SER A 33 9.55 2.99 0.02
CA SER A 33 10.51 2.32 0.89
C SER A 33 10.99 3.26 1.99
N ASN A 34 11.20 2.72 3.19
CA ASN A 34 11.89 3.42 4.27
C ASN A 34 13.43 3.20 4.26
N GLY A 35 13.96 2.59 3.21
CA GLY A 35 15.40 2.36 3.03
C GLY A 35 16.17 3.66 2.75
N PRO A 36 17.51 3.62 2.80
CA PRO A 36 18.33 4.80 2.51
C PRO A 36 18.09 5.35 1.10
N SER A 37 17.93 6.68 1.00
CA SER A 37 17.77 7.37 -0.28
C SER A 37 18.92 7.07 -1.24
N GLY A 38 18.61 6.80 -2.51
CA GLY A 38 19.59 6.47 -3.54
C GLY A 38 20.06 5.01 -3.53
N LEU A 39 19.61 4.19 -2.58
CA LEU A 39 19.75 2.74 -2.64
C LEU A 39 18.47 2.07 -3.18
N PRO A 40 18.56 0.80 -3.64
CA PRO A 40 17.37 0.05 -4.04
C PRO A 40 16.35 -0.06 -2.90
N PRO A 41 15.03 -0.03 -3.21
CA PRO A 41 13.96 -0.13 -2.23
C PRO A 41 14.10 -1.31 -1.27
N GLU A 42 14.64 -2.43 -1.75
CA GLU A 42 14.86 -3.69 -1.03
C GLU A 42 15.93 -3.59 0.07
N LYS A 43 16.64 -2.45 0.17
CA LYS A 43 17.49 -2.13 1.33
C LYS A 43 16.71 -1.57 2.52
N GLY A 44 15.41 -1.34 2.36
CA GLY A 44 14.47 -1.08 3.44
C GLY A 44 13.26 -2.00 3.35
N PHE A 45 12.18 -1.54 3.95
CA PHE A 45 10.88 -2.18 3.97
C PHE A 45 9.81 -1.22 3.47
N PRO A 46 8.65 -1.73 3.01
CA PRO A 46 7.51 -0.89 2.73
C PRO A 46 7.17 0.00 3.92
N PHE A 47 6.99 1.29 3.68
CA PHE A 47 6.61 2.25 4.71
C PHE A 47 5.26 1.86 5.32
N GLY A 48 5.24 1.63 6.63
CA GLY A 48 4.03 1.22 7.34
C GLY A 48 2.86 2.18 7.14
N GLY A 49 3.12 3.49 7.06
CA GLY A 49 2.05 4.47 6.82
C GLY A 49 1.33 4.28 5.47
N LEU A 50 2.03 3.81 4.43
CA LEU A 50 1.38 3.47 3.16
C LEU A 50 0.48 2.23 3.34
N LEU A 51 0.98 1.19 4.01
CA LEU A 51 0.21 -0.02 4.27
C LEU A 51 -1.05 0.29 5.09
N ALA A 52 -0.95 1.14 6.11
CA ALA A 52 -2.11 1.60 6.88
C ALA A 52 -3.10 2.41 6.03
N ALA A 53 -2.61 3.27 5.12
CA ALA A 53 -3.45 4.01 4.20
C ALA A 53 -4.18 3.09 3.21
N LEU A 54 -3.51 2.03 2.72
CA LEU A 54 -4.15 0.98 1.92
C LEU A 54 -5.26 0.27 2.71
N CYS A 55 -5.02 -0.13 3.96
CA CYS A 55 -6.07 -0.70 4.81
C CYS A 55 -7.28 0.25 4.94
N ALA A 56 -7.04 1.54 5.21
CA ALA A 56 -8.09 2.54 5.33
C ALA A 56 -8.90 2.69 4.03
N GLN A 57 -8.21 2.76 2.89
CA GLN A 57 -8.85 2.94 1.59
C GLN A 57 -9.61 1.68 1.15
N ALA A 58 -9.07 0.49 1.40
CA ALA A 58 -9.75 -0.78 1.17
C ALA A 58 -11.04 -0.87 1.98
N MET A 59 -11.03 -0.50 3.26
CA MET A 59 -12.25 -0.41 4.07
C MET A 59 -13.26 0.58 3.50
N ARG A 60 -12.81 1.77 3.07
CA ARG A 60 -13.70 2.77 2.47
C ARG A 60 -14.37 2.24 1.20
N GLN A 61 -13.61 1.58 0.32
CA GLN A 61 -14.12 1.05 -0.94
C GLN A 61 -14.96 -0.23 -0.73
N GLY A 62 -14.39 -1.24 -0.07
CA GLY A 62 -15.01 -2.55 0.10
C GLY A 62 -16.25 -2.55 1.00
N LEU A 63 -16.30 -1.67 2.02
CA LEU A 63 -17.45 -1.55 2.92
C LEU A 63 -18.32 -0.33 2.60
N SER A 64 -18.04 0.40 1.52
CA SER A 64 -18.76 1.63 1.13
C SER A 64 -18.87 2.67 2.27
N LEU A 65 -17.80 2.83 3.06
CA LEU A 65 -17.81 3.78 4.19
C LEU A 65 -17.74 5.22 3.67
N THR A 66 -18.82 5.96 3.90
CA THR A 66 -18.92 7.39 3.55
C THR A 66 -18.59 8.31 4.72
N ALA A 67 -18.76 7.83 5.96
CA ALA A 67 -18.40 8.56 7.17
C ALA A 67 -16.87 8.66 7.33
N PRO A 68 -16.34 9.77 7.89
CA PRO A 68 -14.91 9.88 8.18
C PRO A 68 -14.42 8.80 9.15
N LEU A 69 -13.32 8.12 8.78
CA LEU A 69 -12.66 7.16 9.66
C LEU A 69 -12.04 7.91 10.85
N ARG A 70 -12.47 7.56 12.08
CA ARG A 70 -11.97 8.22 13.32
C ARG A 70 -10.76 7.53 13.90
N THR A 71 -10.73 6.21 13.85
CA THR A 71 -9.66 5.39 14.42
C THR A 71 -9.33 4.25 13.46
N LEU A 72 -8.04 3.94 13.38
CA LEU A 72 -7.50 2.80 12.66
C LEU A 72 -6.41 2.19 13.52
N SER A 73 -6.46 0.87 13.71
CA SER A 73 -5.39 0.12 14.33
C SER A 73 -4.86 -0.89 13.32
N VAL A 74 -3.56 -0.88 13.08
CA VAL A 74 -2.89 -1.79 12.14
C VAL A 74 -1.79 -2.51 12.90
N GLN A 75 -1.79 -3.83 12.82
CA GLN A 75 -0.73 -4.67 13.35
C GLN A 75 0.09 -5.23 12.19
N TYR A 76 1.39 -4.93 12.17
CA TYR A 76 2.30 -5.44 11.16
C TYR A 76 2.87 -6.77 11.63
N LEU A 77 2.51 -7.86 10.93
CA LEU A 77 2.92 -9.22 11.29
C LEU A 77 4.16 -9.67 10.51
N SER A 78 4.30 -9.20 9.27
CA SER A 78 5.41 -9.55 8.38
C SER A 78 5.69 -8.40 7.41
N ALA A 79 6.90 -8.42 6.83
CA ALA A 79 7.26 -7.48 5.79
C ALA A 79 6.59 -7.85 4.47
N ALA A 80 5.89 -6.89 3.85
CA ALA A 80 5.44 -7.02 2.47
C ALA A 80 6.63 -6.91 1.49
N ARG A 81 6.51 -7.54 0.33
CA ARG A 81 7.52 -7.50 -0.74
C ARG A 81 7.14 -6.43 -1.76
N PHE A 82 8.13 -5.63 -2.19
CA PHE A 82 7.89 -4.61 -3.20
C PHE A 82 7.50 -5.23 -4.55
N GLY A 83 6.52 -4.60 -5.20
CA GLY A 83 5.99 -5.03 -6.50
C GLY A 83 5.07 -6.26 -6.45
N GLU A 84 4.96 -6.93 -5.29
CA GLU A 84 3.96 -7.99 -5.10
C GLU A 84 2.59 -7.38 -4.75
N GLN A 85 1.55 -8.11 -5.15
CA GLN A 85 0.17 -7.76 -4.82
C GLN A 85 -0.12 -8.15 -3.38
N VAL A 86 -0.74 -7.23 -2.64
CA VAL A 86 -1.29 -7.49 -1.31
C VAL A 86 -2.80 -7.44 -1.42
N ALA A 87 -3.47 -8.49 -0.93
CA ALA A 87 -4.92 -8.55 -0.82
C ALA A 87 -5.38 -7.91 0.51
N PHE A 88 -6.50 -7.21 0.48
CA PHE A 88 -7.10 -6.46 1.58
C PHE A 88 -8.58 -6.79 1.75
#